data_AF-A0A4Q2XU39-F1
#
_entry.id   AF-A0A4Q2XU39-F1
#
_cell.length_a   1.000
_cell.length_b   1.000
_cell.length_c   1.000
_cell.angle_alpha   90.00
_cell.angle_beta   90.00
_cell.angle_gamma   90.00
#
_symmetry.space_group_name_H-M   'P 1'
#
loop_
_entity.id
_entity.type
_entity.pdbx_description
1 polymer ?
#
loop_
_entity_poly.entity_id
_entity_poly.type
_entity_poly.pdbx_seq_one_letter_code
_entity_poly.pdbx_strand_id
1 'polypeptide(L)'
;METGRVILVPTPIGNLADITLRALEVLKAADRIACEDTRHSAPLLAHHGISGKPLVALHEHNEARRAPELVAAAKAGETIAVISDAGMPGISDPGYRLVQACLENEVPLEVLPGPSAVITALIGSGFPCHAFRFGGFLSV
;
A
#
# COMPACT_ATOMS: atom_id res chain seq x y z
N MET A 1 -22.32 -13.31 4.88
CA MET A 1 -21.02 -13.28 4.15
C MET A 1 -20.04 -12.61 5.08
N GLU A 2 -18.83 -13.15 5.21
CA GLU A 2 -17.79 -12.53 6.04
C GLU A 2 -17.35 -11.23 5.38
N THR A 3 -17.27 -10.14 6.15
CA THR A 3 -16.80 -8.85 5.64
C THR A 3 -15.36 -9.01 5.15
N GLY A 4 -15.07 -8.46 3.97
CA GLY A 4 -13.72 -8.42 3.41
C GLY A 4 -12.82 -7.46 4.19
N ARG A 5 -11.65 -7.15 3.64
CA ARG A 5 -10.67 -6.30 4.31
C ARG A 5 -9.80 -5.53 3.34
N VAL A 6 -9.27 -4.40 3.80
CA VAL A 6 -8.27 -3.60 3.08
C VAL A 6 -6.93 -3.79 3.75
N ILE A 7 -5.91 -4.09 2.95
CA ILE A 7 -4.57 -4.42 3.44
C ILE A 7 -3.54 -3.52 2.76
N LEU A 8 -2.84 -2.69 3.53
CA LEU A 8 -1.74 -1.86 3.03
C LEU A 8 -0.48 -2.71 2.99
N VAL A 9 0.08 -2.88 1.79
CA VAL A 9 1.20 -3.77 1.51
C VAL A 9 2.39 -2.95 1.04
N PRO A 10 3.47 -2.86 1.84
CA PRO A 10 4.68 -2.17 1.43
C PRO A 10 5.39 -2.87 0.26
N THR A 11 5.92 -2.09 -0.66
CA THR A 11 6.69 -2.55 -1.83
C THR A 11 8.17 -2.21 -1.70
N PRO A 12 9.06 -2.92 -2.42
CA PRO A 12 10.48 -2.58 -2.46
C PRO A 12 10.77 -1.13 -2.87
N ILE A 13 11.84 -0.55 -2.30
CA ILE A 13 12.31 0.81 -2.61
C ILE A 13 13.53 0.84 -3.54
N GLY A 14 13.74 -0.24 -4.31
CA GLY A 14 14.83 -0.35 -5.30
C GLY A 14 15.43 -1.75 -5.47
N ASN A 15 15.27 -2.64 -4.48
CA ASN A 15 15.73 -4.03 -4.56
C ASN A 15 14.56 -5.01 -4.35
N LEU A 16 14.22 -5.79 -5.38
CA LEU A 16 13.07 -6.71 -5.36
C LEU A 16 13.11 -7.75 -4.22
N ALA A 17 14.30 -8.04 -3.68
CA ALA A 17 14.46 -8.94 -2.53
C ALA A 17 13.94 -8.37 -1.21
N ASP A 18 13.67 -7.07 -1.12
CA ASP A 18 13.20 -6.41 0.11
C ASP A 18 11.70 -6.62 0.37
N ILE A 19 10.97 -7.26 -0.56
CA ILE A 19 9.57 -7.62 -0.35
C ILE A 19 9.46 -8.72 0.72
N THR A 20 8.48 -8.59 1.61
CA THR A 20 8.28 -9.60 2.66
C THR A 20 7.52 -10.82 2.12
N LEU A 21 7.74 -11.99 2.73
CA LEU A 21 6.96 -13.19 2.41
C LEU A 21 5.45 -12.95 2.60
N ARG A 22 5.07 -12.24 3.67
CA ARG A 22 3.68 -11.90 3.97
C ARG A 22 3.06 -10.95 2.94
N ALA A 23 3.84 -10.01 2.41
CA ALA A 23 3.37 -9.17 1.30
C ALA A 23 3.05 -10.01 0.06
N LEU A 24 3.92 -10.97 -0.29
CA LEU A 24 3.68 -11.87 -1.41
C LEU A 24 2.44 -12.76 -1.21
N GLU A 25 2.25 -13.28 0.01
CA GLU A 25 1.06 -14.08 0.36
C GLU A 25 -0.22 -13.26 0.18
N VAL A 26 -0.25 -12.04 0.72
CA VAL A 26 -1.40 -11.13 0.60
C VAL A 26 -1.67 -10.78 -0.86
N LEU A 27 -0.66 -10.40 -1.64
CA LEU A 27 -0.87 -10.02 -3.04
C LEU A 27 -1.34 -11.20 -3.91
N LYS A 28 -0.93 -12.43 -3.59
CA LYS A 28 -1.42 -13.65 -4.24
C LYS A 28 -2.86 -13.98 -3.85
N ALA A 29 -3.22 -13.75 -2.59
CA ALA A 29 -4.54 -14.07 -2.05
C ALA A 29 -5.62 -13.03 -2.37
N ALA A 30 -5.24 -11.75 -2.48
CA ALA A 30 -6.19 -10.64 -2.66
C ALA A 30 -7.08 -10.82 -3.90
N ASP A 31 -8.33 -10.40 -3.80
CA ASP A 31 -9.29 -10.40 -4.92
C ASP A 31 -8.96 -9.28 -5.91
N ARG A 32 -8.35 -8.19 -5.43
CA ARG A 32 -8.01 -6.99 -6.20
C ARG A 32 -6.77 -6.32 -5.62
N ILE A 33 -5.99 -5.67 -6.49
CA ILE A 33 -4.83 -4.88 -6.09
C ILE A 33 -5.05 -3.42 -6.53
N ALA A 34 -5.14 -2.52 -5.56
CA ALA A 34 -5.10 -1.08 -5.78
C ALA A 34 -3.64 -0.62 -5.83
N CYS A 35 -3.24 0.03 -6.92
CA CYS A 35 -1.87 0.45 -7.18
C CYS A 35 -1.85 1.96 -7.49
N GLU A 36 -0.80 2.68 -7.08
CA GLU A 36 -0.58 4.07 -7.49
C GLU A 36 -0.45 4.22 -9.00
N ASP A 37 0.56 3.59 -9.61
CA ASP A 37 0.66 3.39 -11.05
C ASP A 37 0.71 1.90 -11.39
N THR A 38 -0.35 1.43 -12.06
CA THR A 38 -0.45 0.03 -12.53
C THR A 38 0.71 -0.37 -13.47
N ARG A 39 1.31 0.58 -14.19
CA ARG A 39 2.45 0.34 -15.09
C ARG A 39 3.75 0.18 -14.31
N HIS A 40 3.90 0.90 -13.20
CA HIS A 40 5.04 0.77 -12.29
C HIS A 40 4.97 -0.52 -11.47
N SER A 41 3.77 -0.88 -11.03
CA SER A 41 3.54 -2.07 -10.22
C SER A 41 3.59 -3.37 -11.04
N ALA A 42 3.30 -3.34 -12.34
CA ALA A 42 3.24 -4.53 -13.19
C ALA A 42 4.56 -5.36 -13.22
N PRO A 43 5.76 -4.77 -13.38
CA PRO A 43 7.02 -5.50 -13.28
C PRO A 43 7.22 -6.23 -11.95
N LEU A 44 6.88 -5.60 -10.81
CA LEU A 44 6.98 -6.23 -9.49
C LEU A 44 6.07 -7.47 -9.40
N LEU A 45 4.81 -7.31 -9.79
CA LEU A 45 3.83 -8.40 -9.77
C LEU A 45 4.26 -9.55 -10.70
N ALA A 46 4.73 -9.22 -11.91
CA ALA A 46 5.21 -10.20 -12.87
C ALA A 46 6.44 -10.97 -12.36
N HIS A 47 7.40 -10.28 -11.74
CA HIS A 47 8.61 -10.88 -11.17
C HIS A 47 8.28 -11.97 -10.13
N HIS A 48 7.22 -11.76 -9.33
CA HIS A 48 6.79 -12.71 -8.31
C HIS A 48 5.68 -13.67 -8.76
N GLY A 49 5.35 -13.70 -10.06
CA GLY A 49 4.34 -14.59 -10.62
C GLY A 49 2.91 -14.26 -10.18
N ILE A 50 2.64 -13.01 -9.81
CA ILE A 50 1.32 -12.53 -9.42
C ILE A 50 0.62 -12.02 -10.68
N SER A 51 -0.44 -12.72 -11.12
CA SER A 51 -1.16 -12.42 -12.35
C SER A 51 -2.66 -12.70 -12.22
N GLY A 52 -3.47 -12.23 -13.17
CA GLY A 52 -4.91 -12.52 -13.22
C GLY A 52 -5.75 -11.77 -12.17
N LYS A 53 -5.14 -10.84 -11.44
CA LYS A 53 -5.84 -9.97 -10.47
C LYS A 53 -6.32 -8.68 -11.16
N PRO A 54 -7.55 -8.24 -10.92
CA PRO A 54 -7.98 -6.89 -11.27
C PRO A 54 -7.08 -5.84 -10.62
N LEU A 55 -6.44 -5.01 -11.45
CA LEU A 55 -5.67 -3.87 -10.99
C LEU A 55 -6.53 -2.60 -11.02
N VAL A 56 -6.49 -1.82 -9.94
CA VAL A 56 -7.20 -0.55 -9.85
C VAL A 56 -6.20 0.56 -9.59
N ALA A 57 -6.16 1.57 -10.46
CA ALA A 57 -5.37 2.77 -10.23
C ALA A 57 -5.96 3.57 -9.06
N LEU A 58 -5.14 3.83 -8.05
CA LEU A 58 -5.45 4.62 -6.85
C LEU A 58 -4.31 5.62 -6.62
N HIS A 59 -4.46 6.84 -7.10
CA HIS A 59 -3.46 7.91 -7.00
C HIS A 59 -4.10 9.18 -6.42
N GLU A 60 -3.28 10.13 -5.98
CA GLU A 60 -3.74 11.30 -5.20
C GLU A 60 -4.94 12.04 -5.81
N HIS A 61 -4.96 12.22 -7.14
CA HIS A 61 -6.05 12.89 -7.85
C HIS A 61 -7.37 12.11 -7.91
N ASN A 62 -7.34 10.78 -7.80
CA ASN A 62 -8.55 9.94 -7.93
C ASN A 62 -9.00 9.31 -6.61
N GLU A 63 -8.16 9.38 -5.58
CA GLU A 63 -8.33 8.64 -4.33
C GLU A 63 -9.66 8.96 -3.65
N ALA A 64 -10.07 10.24 -3.63
CA ALA A 64 -11.34 10.68 -3.06
C ALA A 64 -12.56 10.03 -3.74
N ARG A 65 -12.47 9.73 -5.04
CA ARG A 65 -13.53 9.06 -5.81
C ARG A 65 -13.45 7.53 -5.66
N ARG A 66 -12.23 6.97 -5.62
CA ARG A 66 -12.00 5.52 -5.59
C ARG A 66 -12.18 4.91 -4.20
N ALA A 67 -11.91 5.65 -3.13
CA ALA A 67 -12.00 5.12 -1.77
C ALA A 67 -13.39 4.55 -1.42
N PRO A 68 -14.53 5.24 -1.73
CA PRO A 68 -15.86 4.67 -1.51
C PRO A 68 -16.11 3.39 -2.32
N GLU A 69 -15.62 3.31 -3.55
CA GLU A 69 -15.75 2.12 -4.42
C GLU A 69 -15.04 0.90 -3.79
N LEU A 70 -13.82 1.10 -3.27
CA LEU A 70 -13.04 0.05 -2.62
C LEU A 70 -13.64 -0.35 -1.25
N VAL A 71 -14.13 0.60 -0.47
CA VAL A 71 -14.84 0.31 0.78
C VAL A 71 -16.09 -0.52 0.52
N ALA A 72 -16.87 -0.21 -0.52
CA ALA A 72 -18.05 -0.98 -0.89
C ALA A 72 -17.68 -2.42 -1.30
N ALA A 73 -16.62 -2.59 -2.09
CA ALA A 73 -16.11 -3.91 -2.47
C ALA A 73 -15.66 -4.73 -1.26
N ALA A 74 -14.94 -4.12 -0.31
CA ALA A 74 -14.54 -4.79 0.92
C ALA A 74 -15.75 -5.18 1.78
N LYS A 75 -16.78 -4.32 1.89
CA LYS A 75 -18.04 -4.66 2.55
C LYS A 75 -18.78 -5.83 1.88
N ALA A 76 -18.60 -6.00 0.58
CA ALA A 76 -19.16 -7.13 -0.18
C ALA A 76 -18.38 -8.45 0.01
N GLY A 77 -17.26 -8.42 0.75
CA GLY A 77 -16.46 -9.62 1.04
C GLY A 77 -15.08 -9.64 0.36
N GLU A 78 -14.76 -8.66 -0.49
CA GLU A 78 -13.46 -8.66 -1.20
C GLU A 78 -12.29 -8.34 -0.25
N THR A 79 -11.18 -9.05 -0.43
CA THR A 79 -9.87 -8.68 0.12
C THR A 79 -9.13 -7.81 -0.89
N ILE A 80 -8.82 -6.57 -0.48
CA ILE A 80 -8.18 -5.57 -1.34
C ILE A 80 -6.78 -5.30 -0.81
N ALA A 81 -5.76 -5.60 -1.62
CA ALA A 81 -4.39 -5.19 -1.34
C ALA A 81 -4.13 -3.80 -1.92
N VAL A 82 -3.45 -2.92 -1.17
CA VAL A 82 -3.10 -1.57 -1.58
C VAL A 82 -1.57 -1.44 -1.58
N ILE A 83 -0.99 -1.09 -2.72
CA ILE A 83 0.45 -0.89 -2.89
C ILE A 83 0.72 0.52 -3.43
N SER A 84 1.84 1.11 -3.01
CA SER A 84 2.43 2.29 -3.67
C SER A 84 3.56 1.87 -4.61
N ASP A 85 4.02 2.79 -5.45
CA ASP A 85 5.08 2.51 -6.40
C ASP A 85 6.37 2.05 -5.70
N ALA A 86 6.68 2.62 -4.54
CA ALA A 86 7.81 2.22 -3.71
C ALA A 86 7.60 2.52 -2.22
N GLY A 87 7.79 1.52 -1.36
CA GLY A 87 7.82 1.71 0.09
C GLY A 87 6.44 1.56 0.74
N MET A 88 6.10 2.47 1.66
CA MET A 88 4.96 2.33 2.56
C MET A 88 3.75 3.13 2.05
N PRO A 89 2.64 2.47 1.65
CA PRO A 89 1.43 3.16 1.22
C PRO A 89 0.94 4.18 2.25
N GLY A 90 0.53 5.36 1.77
CA GLY A 90 0.05 6.46 2.61
C GLY A 90 1.13 7.37 3.22
N ILE A 91 2.42 7.07 3.05
CA ILE A 91 3.52 7.96 3.44
C ILE A 91 4.05 8.67 2.19
N SER A 92 3.65 9.93 1.99
CA SER A 92 3.95 10.68 0.76
C SER A 92 3.36 10.08 -0.53
N ASP A 93 2.55 9.03 -0.40
CA ASP A 93 1.87 8.27 -1.45
C ASP A 93 0.35 8.30 -1.20
N PRO A 94 -0.49 7.97 -2.21
CA PRO A 94 -1.92 7.71 -1.99
C PRO A 94 -2.16 6.61 -0.95
N GLY A 95 -3.30 6.67 -0.26
CA GLY A 95 -3.73 5.66 0.71
C GLY A 95 -4.38 6.26 1.96
N TYR A 96 -4.05 7.50 2.32
CA TYR A 96 -4.60 8.17 3.51
C TYR A 96 -6.14 8.27 3.48
N ARG A 97 -6.73 8.69 2.35
CA ARG A 97 -8.19 8.84 2.26
C ARG A 97 -8.87 7.48 2.27
N LEU A 98 -8.25 6.46 1.66
CA LEU A 98 -8.78 5.10 1.73
C LEU A 98 -8.76 4.56 3.15
N VAL A 99 -7.67 4.77 3.90
CA VAL A 99 -7.57 4.39 5.32
C VAL A 99 -8.66 5.08 6.13
N GLN A 100 -8.82 6.41 5.99
CA GLN A 100 -9.89 7.16 6.67
C GLN A 100 -11.27 6.57 6.34
N ALA A 101 -11.56 6.36 5.06
CA ALA A 101 -12.83 5.80 4.61
C ALA A 101 -13.07 4.39 5.19
N CYS A 102 -12.05 3.55 5.32
CA CYS A 102 -12.17 2.23 5.95
C CYS A 102 -12.54 2.35 7.43
N LEU A 103 -11.86 3.23 8.17
CA LEU A 103 -12.11 3.46 9.59
C LEU A 103 -13.53 4.01 9.83
N GLU A 104 -13.95 5.00 9.05
CA GLU A 104 -15.30 5.59 9.12
C GLU A 104 -16.42 4.57 8.82
N ASN A 105 -16.11 3.54 8.03
CA ASN A 105 -17.07 2.54 7.57
C ASN A 105 -16.93 1.19 8.27
N GLU A 106 -16.08 1.10 9.30
CA GLU A 106 -15.79 -0.12 10.06
C GLU A 106 -15.36 -1.29 9.17
N VAL A 107 -14.66 -1.00 8.07
CA VAL A 107 -14.04 -2.01 7.22
C VAL A 107 -12.73 -2.47 7.88
N PRO A 108 -12.52 -3.78 8.06
CA PRO A 108 -11.26 -4.30 8.60
C PRO A 108 -10.06 -3.79 7.80
N LEU A 109 -9.13 -3.16 8.52
CA LEU A 109 -7.92 -2.57 7.96
C LEU A 109 -6.69 -3.26 8.57
N GLU A 110 -5.77 -3.70 7.72
CA GLU A 110 -4.47 -4.22 8.13
C GLU A 110 -3.35 -3.43 7.45
N VAL A 111 -2.26 -3.19 8.17
CA VAL A 111 -1.06 -2.55 7.64
C VAL A 111 0.12 -3.49 7.83
N LEU A 112 0.75 -3.92 6.75
CA LEU A 112 1.92 -4.78 6.84
C LEU A 112 3.16 -3.95 7.21
N PRO A 113 4.08 -4.49 8.04
CA PRO A 113 5.42 -3.95 8.12
C PRO A 113 6.17 -4.26 6.81
N GLY A 114 7.12 -3.40 6.45
CA GLY A 114 7.93 -3.56 5.25
C GLY A 114 8.85 -2.37 4.97
N PRO A 115 9.38 -2.27 3.75
CA PRO A 115 10.36 -1.24 3.39
C PRO A 115 9.87 0.19 3.63
N SER A 116 10.73 1.03 4.19
CA SER A 116 10.51 2.47 4.35
C SER A 116 11.83 3.21 4.16
N ALA A 117 11.89 4.07 3.13
CA ALA A 117 13.10 4.84 2.84
C ALA A 117 13.51 5.75 4.01
N VAL A 118 12.53 6.34 4.70
CA VAL A 118 12.74 7.24 5.85
C VAL A 118 13.42 6.51 7.00
N ILE A 119 12.89 5.36 7.40
CA ILE A 119 13.41 4.59 8.53
C ILE A 119 14.77 3.98 8.18
N THR A 120 14.91 3.42 6.98
CA THR A 120 16.20 2.87 6.51
C THR A 120 17.29 3.93 6.51
N ALA A 121 17.01 5.12 6.00
CA ALA A 121 17.96 6.23 5.99
C ALA A 121 18.29 6.75 7.40
N LEU A 122 17.29 6.88 8.29
CA LEU A 122 17.51 7.33 9.67
C LEU A 122 18.48 6.40 10.40
N ILE A 123 18.25 5.09 10.36
CA ILE A 123 19.14 4.10 11.00
C ILE A 123 20.54 4.13 10.36
N GLY A 124 20.62 4.19 9.03
CA GLY A 124 21.90 4.25 8.31
C GLY A 124 22.69 5.54 8.55
N SER A 125 22.04 6.64 8.95
CA SER A 125 22.70 7.94 9.17
C SER A 125 23.59 7.99 10.41
N GLY A 126 23.38 7.12 11.39
CA GLY A 126 24.05 7.17 12.69
C GLY A 126 23.58 8.31 13.61
N PHE A 127 22.55 9.08 13.22
CA PHE A 127 21.95 10.09 14.09
C PHE A 127 21.10 9.49 15.22
N PRO A 128 20.85 10.24 16.31
CA PRO A 128 19.92 9.81 17.34
C PRO A 128 18.54 9.51 16.76
N CYS A 129 18.07 8.28 16.95
CA CYS A 129 16.80 7.80 16.36
C CYS A 129 15.67 7.60 17.37
N HIS A 130 15.88 7.96 18.65
CA HIS A 130 14.87 7.83 19.71
C HIS A 130 13.68 8.79 19.53
N ALA A 131 13.91 9.91 18.85
CA ALA A 131 12.89 10.87 18.44
C ALA A 131 13.35 11.53 17.13
N PHE A 132 12.50 11.51 16.11
CA PHE A 132 12.77 12.17 14.83
C PHE A 132 11.48 12.74 14.24
N ARG A 133 11.63 13.66 13.29
CA ARG A 133 10.51 14.25 12.56
C ARG A 133 10.64 13.96 11.07
N PHE A 134 9.63 13.34 10.49
CA PHE A 134 9.48 13.26 9.04
C PHE A 134 8.75 14.51 8.53
N GLY A 135 9.36 15.23 7.60
CA GLY A 135 8.84 16.50 7.05
C GLY A 135 8.30 16.41 5.63
N GLY A 136 8.39 15.24 4.97
CA GLY A 136 8.05 15.11 3.56
C GLY A 136 8.97 15.92 2.65
N PHE A 137 8.41 16.41 1.54
CA PHE A 137 9.12 17.19 0.54
C PHE A 137 9.07 18.69 0.86
N LEU A 138 10.20 19.38 0.66
CA LEU A 138 10.26 20.84 0.77
C LEU A 138 9.66 21.48 -0.50
N SER A 139 9.06 22.66 -0.35
CA SER A 139 8.64 23.47 -1.49
C SER A 139 9.84 23.81 -2.36
N VAL A 140 9.73 23.53 -3.65
CA VAL A 140 10.67 23.97 -4.70
C VAL A 140 10.24 25.32 -5.28
#